data_AF-A0A556MI87-F1
#
_entry.id   AF-A0A556MI87-F1
#
_cell.length_a   1.000
_cell.length_b   1.000
_cell.length_c   1.000
_cell.angle_alpha   90.00
_cell.angle_beta   90.00
_cell.angle_gamma   90.00
#
_symmetry.space_group_name_H-M   'P 1'
#
loop_
_entity.id
_entity.type
_entity.pdbx_description
1 polymer ?
#
loop_
_entity_poly.entity_id
_entity_poly.type
_entity_poly.pdbx_seq_one_letter_code
_entity_poly.pdbx_strand_id
1 'polypeptide(L)'
;MVKPENAILQTKSLSMHNLYDAYAGMLLGYIFEIVKDKALAEEYLVKTFSAIHSNFDKISWGETSNWCQLQSFAKKELIAFNKSAGLTKPAGTLPNRYLDLMSEEQKLVFCNIYYCKKTTIELAKELNKPEALVKKLLKEAFAIIRDRHED
;
A
#
# COMPACT_ATOMS: atom_id res chain seq x y z
N MET A 1 -7.09 -23.28 47.09
CA MET A 1 -6.79 -21.88 46.69
C MET A 1 -5.77 -21.92 45.57
N VAL A 2 -6.20 -21.70 44.33
CA VAL A 2 -5.31 -21.68 43.16
C VAL A 2 -5.02 -20.22 42.83
N LYS A 3 -3.77 -19.79 42.94
CA LYS A 3 -3.32 -18.47 42.48
C LYS A 3 -3.04 -18.57 40.97
N PRO A 4 -3.57 -17.66 40.13
CA PRO A 4 -3.13 -17.53 38.75
C PRO A 4 -1.95 -16.54 38.72
N GLU A 5 -0.75 -17.05 38.46
CA GLU A 5 0.43 -16.20 38.25
C GLU A 5 0.47 -15.88 36.76
N ASN A 6 0.10 -14.65 36.46
CA ASN A 6 -0.01 -14.09 35.12
C ASN A 6 1.24 -14.41 34.28
N ALA A 7 1.02 -15.14 33.19
CA ALA A 7 1.90 -15.13 32.04
C ALA A 7 1.93 -13.70 31.51
N ILE A 8 2.99 -12.95 31.84
CA ILE A 8 3.35 -11.71 31.16
C ILE A 8 3.78 -12.13 29.75
N LEU A 9 2.80 -12.31 28.88
CA LEU A 9 3.03 -12.20 27.44
C LEU A 9 3.53 -10.77 27.24
N GLN A 10 4.85 -10.61 27.10
CA GLN A 10 5.41 -9.43 26.48
C GLN A 10 4.91 -9.42 25.02
N THR A 11 3.68 -8.97 24.84
CA THR A 11 3.23 -8.40 23.58
C THR A 11 4.23 -7.30 23.29
N LYS A 12 5.11 -7.48 22.30
CA LYS A 12 5.93 -6.39 21.77
C LYS A 12 4.95 -5.26 21.44
N SER A 13 4.87 -4.24 22.30
CA SER A 13 4.06 -3.07 22.02
C SER A 13 4.63 -2.45 20.75
N LEU A 14 3.86 -2.46 19.68
CA LEU A 14 4.27 -1.83 18.45
C LEU A 14 4.47 -0.34 18.75
N SER A 15 5.72 0.12 18.69
CA SER A 15 6.07 1.52 18.87
C SER A 15 6.43 2.15 17.53
N MET A 16 6.27 3.47 17.44
CA MET A 16 6.74 4.24 16.29
C MET A 16 8.22 3.99 15.99
N HIS A 17 9.04 3.89 17.04
CA HIS A 17 10.47 3.62 16.91
C HIS A 17 10.73 2.25 16.28
N ASN A 18 10.02 1.20 16.72
CA ASN A 18 10.14 -0.13 16.12
C ASN A 18 9.69 -0.17 14.66
N LEU A 19 8.67 0.60 14.29
CA LEU A 19 8.23 0.72 12.89
C LEU A 19 9.27 1.44 12.04
N TYR A 20 9.85 2.52 12.55
CA TYR A 20 10.89 3.25 11.86
C TYR A 20 12.12 2.37 11.63
N ASP A 21 12.65 1.75 12.69
CA ASP A 21 13.85 0.91 12.58
C ASP A 21 13.65 -0.30 11.65
N ALA A 22 12.46 -0.91 11.68
CA ALA A 22 12.18 -2.09 10.87
C ALA A 22 11.92 -1.78 9.39
N TYR A 23 11.35 -0.61 9.07
CA TYR A 23 10.79 -0.36 7.73
C TYR A 23 11.28 0.92 7.05
N ALA A 24 11.96 1.83 7.74
CA ALA A 24 12.38 3.11 7.14
C ALA A 24 13.29 2.91 5.92
N GLY A 25 14.27 1.98 6.00
CA GLY A 25 15.14 1.68 4.86
C GLY A 25 14.39 1.10 3.65
N MET A 26 13.44 0.19 3.90
CA MET A 26 12.62 -0.42 2.85
C MET A 26 11.67 0.61 2.20
N LEU A 27 11.07 1.47 3.02
CA LEU A 27 10.19 2.53 2.58
C LEU A 27 10.95 3.61 1.80
N LEU A 28 12.16 3.95 2.23
CA LEU A 28 13.04 4.87 1.50
C LEU A 28 13.40 4.31 0.13
N GLY A 29 13.78 3.04 0.04
CA GLY A 29 14.04 2.38 -1.24
C GLY A 29 12.83 2.41 -2.16
N TYR A 30 11.64 2.12 -1.63
CA TYR A 30 10.38 2.20 -2.38
C TYR A 30 10.10 3.61 -2.90
N ILE A 31 10.26 4.64 -2.07
CA ILE A 31 10.05 6.04 -2.46
C ILE A 31 11.10 6.49 -3.48
N PHE A 32 12.37 6.14 -3.26
CA PHE A 32 13.46 6.47 -4.17
C PHE A 32 13.24 5.88 -5.56
N GLU A 33 12.74 4.64 -5.64
CA GLU A 33 12.41 4.02 -6.92
C GLU A 33 11.37 4.79 -7.74
N ILE A 34 10.52 5.58 -7.06
CA ILE A 34 9.46 6.38 -7.69
C ILE A 34 9.98 7.76 -8.07
N VAL A 35 10.65 8.43 -7.13
CA VAL A 35 11.04 9.83 -7.25
C VAL A 35 12.36 9.98 -8.02
N LYS A 36 13.22 8.96 -7.98
CA LYS A 36 14.57 8.92 -8.57
C LYS A 36 15.51 10.06 -8.12
N ASP A 37 15.15 10.76 -7.06
CA ASP A 37 15.95 11.77 -6.37
C ASP A 37 16.06 11.38 -4.89
N LYS A 38 17.30 11.28 -4.41
CA LYS A 38 17.59 10.82 -3.04
C LYS A 38 17.13 11.84 -1.99
N ALA A 39 17.42 13.12 -2.18
CA ALA A 39 17.09 14.16 -1.21
C ALA A 39 15.57 14.30 -1.09
N LEU A 40 14.87 14.27 -2.23
CA LEU A 40 13.43 14.33 -2.26
C LEU A 40 12.80 13.06 -1.66
N ALA A 41 13.37 11.87 -1.90
CA ALA A 41 12.89 10.62 -1.30
C ALA A 41 13.03 10.59 0.24
N GLU A 42 14.13 11.13 0.77
CA GLU A 42 14.32 11.29 2.22
C GLU A 42 13.29 12.28 2.81
N GLU A 43 13.01 13.39 2.13
CA GLU A 43 11.97 14.33 2.55
C GLU A 43 10.58 13.67 2.62
N TYR A 44 10.23 12.85 1.63
CA TYR A 44 8.98 12.09 1.63
C TYR A 44 8.91 11.06 2.73
N LEU A 45 10.02 10.39 3.05
CA LEU A 45 10.09 9.43 4.14
C LEU A 45 9.75 10.11 5.47
N VAL A 46 10.37 11.27 5.72
CA VAL A 46 10.12 12.06 6.94
C VAL A 46 8.67 12.52 7.02
N LYS A 47 8.09 13.03 5.92
CA LYS A 47 6.67 13.43 5.87
C LYS A 47 5.74 12.25 6.16
N THR A 48 6.01 11.11 5.54
CA THR A 48 5.21 9.90 5.72
C THR A 48 5.21 9.44 7.17
N PHE A 49 6.38 9.29 7.79
CA PHE A 49 6.47 8.89 9.20
C PHE A 49 5.92 9.97 10.15
N SER A 50 6.05 11.25 9.82
CA SER A 50 5.43 12.34 10.61
C SER A 50 3.89 12.29 10.59
N ALA A 51 3.31 12.00 9.42
CA ALA A 51 1.87 11.81 9.27
C ALA A 51 1.38 10.57 10.00
N ILE A 52 2.14 9.47 9.95
CA ILE A 52 1.86 8.24 10.70
C ILE A 52 1.93 8.52 12.20
N HIS A 53 2.97 9.17 12.69
CA HIS A 53 3.13 9.51 14.10
C HIS A 53 1.95 10.35 14.62
N SER A 54 1.51 11.33 13.84
CA SER A 54 0.37 12.21 14.19
C SER A 54 -0.97 11.47 14.26
N ASN A 55 -1.06 10.29 13.66
CA ASN A 55 -2.27 9.46 13.63
C ASN A 55 -2.03 8.08 14.25
N PHE A 56 -0.93 7.89 14.97
CA PHE A 56 -0.43 6.58 15.35
C PHE A 56 -1.48 5.76 16.12
N ASP A 57 -2.12 6.40 17.11
CA ASP A 57 -3.13 5.77 17.97
C ASP A 57 -4.47 5.53 17.27
N LYS A 58 -4.69 6.15 16.10
CA LYS A 58 -5.92 5.99 15.31
C LYS A 58 -5.78 4.89 14.25
N ILE A 59 -4.57 4.39 14.02
CA ILE A 59 -4.30 3.35 13.04
C ILE A 59 -4.50 2.00 13.73
N SER A 60 -5.36 1.15 13.15
CA SER A 60 -5.53 -0.23 13.61
C SER A 60 -4.32 -1.08 13.18
N TRP A 61 -3.26 -0.99 13.96
CA TRP A 61 -2.07 -1.81 13.78
C TRP A 61 -2.37 -3.27 14.15
N GLY A 62 -2.06 -4.22 13.27
CA GLY A 62 -2.23 -5.65 13.51
C GLY A 62 -3.35 -6.34 12.72
N GLU A 63 -4.29 -5.61 12.12
CA GLU A 63 -5.27 -6.17 11.17
C GLU A 63 -4.65 -6.52 9.81
N THR A 64 -3.51 -5.90 9.48
CA THR A 64 -2.75 -6.12 8.25
C THR A 64 -1.26 -6.05 8.57
N SER A 65 -0.40 -6.65 7.72
CA SER A 65 1.05 -6.50 7.83
C SER A 65 1.43 -5.01 7.92
N ASN A 66 2.21 -4.64 8.93
CA ASN A 66 2.69 -3.28 9.19
C ASN A 66 3.33 -2.65 7.94
N TRP A 67 4.04 -3.46 7.15
CA TRP A 67 4.61 -3.03 5.87
C TRP A 67 3.55 -2.54 4.88
N CYS A 68 2.46 -3.29 4.72
CA CYS A 68 1.38 -2.92 3.79
C CYS A 68 0.70 -1.61 4.20
N GLN A 69 0.57 -1.36 5.50
CA GLN A 69 0.03 -0.10 6.01
C GLN A 69 0.99 1.06 5.70
N LEU A 70 2.29 0.91 6.02
CA LEU A 70 3.32 1.91 5.71
C LEU A 70 3.41 2.25 4.22
N GLN A 71 3.40 1.22 3.36
CA GLN A 71 3.42 1.42 1.92
C GLN A 71 2.18 2.18 1.42
N SER A 72 1.01 1.92 2.00
CA SER A 72 -0.23 2.62 1.66
C SER A 72 -0.17 4.10 2.04
N PHE A 73 0.42 4.42 3.20
CA PHE A 73 0.64 5.81 3.62
C PHE A 73 1.60 6.55 2.69
N ALA A 74 2.77 5.98 2.40
CA ALA A 74 3.74 6.59 1.50
C ALA A 74 3.13 6.83 0.10
N LYS A 75 2.35 5.87 -0.40
CA LYS A 75 1.68 6.00 -1.69
C LYS A 75 0.65 7.13 -1.70
N LYS A 76 -0.14 7.28 -0.62
CA LYS A 76 -1.14 8.36 -0.50
C LYS A 76 -0.46 9.73 -0.54
N GLU A 77 0.63 9.89 0.22
CA GLU A 77 1.42 11.13 0.26
C GLU A 77 2.05 11.45 -1.11
N LEU A 78 2.62 10.44 -1.78
CA LEU A 78 3.17 10.59 -3.12
C LEU A 78 2.12 11.01 -4.14
N ILE A 79 0.92 10.41 -4.11
CA ILE A 79 -0.19 10.78 -5.01
C ILE A 79 -0.68 12.22 -4.75
N ALA A 80 -0.81 12.60 -3.47
CA ALA A 80 -1.25 13.95 -3.10
C ALA A 80 -0.25 15.00 -3.61
N PHE A 81 1.05 14.73 -3.48
CA PHE A 81 2.08 15.63 -3.96
C PHE A 81 2.13 15.69 -5.49
N ASN A 82 2.07 14.55 -6.18
CA ASN A 82 2.12 14.52 -7.64
C ASN A 82 0.96 15.32 -8.27
N LYS A 83 -0.22 15.29 -7.62
CA LYS A 83 -1.36 16.17 -7.96
C LYS A 83 -1.05 17.66 -7.72
N SER A 84 -0.38 18.00 -6.63
CA SER A 84 -0.01 19.39 -6.31
C SER A 84 1.11 19.95 -7.22
N ALA A 85 1.99 19.09 -7.73
CA ALA A 85 3.10 19.45 -8.60
C ALA A 85 2.72 19.58 -10.09
N GLY A 86 1.44 19.39 -10.45
CA GLY A 86 0.98 19.47 -11.84
C GLY A 86 1.51 18.35 -12.75
N LEU A 87 2.11 17.30 -12.19
CA LEU A 87 2.61 16.16 -12.93
C LEU A 87 1.43 15.22 -13.23
N THR A 88 0.80 15.42 -14.39
CA THR A 88 -0.36 14.66 -14.90
C THR A 88 -0.06 13.20 -15.27
N LYS A 89 1.19 12.75 -15.10
CA LYS A 89 1.52 11.32 -15.16
C LYS A 89 1.66 10.77 -13.75
N PRO A 90 1.00 9.64 -13.41
CA PRO A 90 1.31 8.90 -12.19
C PRO A 90 2.72 8.30 -12.31
N ALA A 91 3.73 9.15 -12.16
CA ALA A 91 5.12 8.77 -11.99
C ALA A 91 5.19 8.03 -10.65
N GLY A 92 5.32 6.71 -10.70
CA GLY A 92 5.40 5.88 -9.50
C GLY A 92 4.30 4.83 -9.32
N THR A 93 3.48 4.56 -10.33
CA THR A 93 3.03 3.16 -10.43
C THR A 93 4.32 2.39 -10.66
N LEU A 94 4.78 1.61 -9.66
CA LEU A 94 5.82 0.59 -9.87
C LEU A 94 5.64 0.05 -11.29
N PRO A 95 6.68 -0.02 -12.14
CA PRO A 95 6.61 -0.84 -13.35
C PRO A 95 6.52 -2.28 -12.86
N ASN A 96 5.35 -2.61 -12.32
CA ASN A 96 4.96 -3.96 -12.05
C ASN A 96 4.83 -4.48 -13.47
N ARG A 97 5.83 -5.24 -13.93
CA ARG A 97 5.88 -5.84 -15.27
C ARG A 97 4.54 -6.43 -15.73
N TYR A 98 3.69 -6.82 -14.78
CA TYR A 98 2.33 -7.31 -14.98
C TYR A 98 1.30 -6.22 -15.31
N LEU A 99 1.43 -5.00 -14.76
CA LEU A 99 0.55 -3.88 -15.07
C LEU A 99 0.70 -3.44 -16.52
N ASP A 100 1.89 -3.50 -17.13
CA ASP A 100 2.03 -3.17 -18.56
C ASP A 100 1.33 -4.17 -19.48
N LEU A 101 1.11 -5.39 -19.00
CA LEU A 101 0.44 -6.49 -19.72
C LEU A 101 -1.08 -6.51 -19.53
N MET A 102 -1.61 -5.79 -18.55
CA MET A 102 -3.05 -5.68 -18.29
C MET A 102 -3.71 -4.64 -19.20
N SER A 103 -4.99 -4.81 -19.52
CA SER A 103 -5.78 -3.72 -20.12
C SER A 103 -6.00 -2.58 -19.13
N GLU A 104 -6.34 -1.38 -19.60
CA GLU A 104 -6.57 -0.23 -18.71
C GLU A 104 -7.65 -0.52 -17.65
N GLU A 105 -8.69 -1.26 -18.02
CA GLU A 105 -9.76 -1.65 -17.10
C GLU A 105 -9.29 -2.68 -16.05
N GLN A 106 -8.46 -3.64 -16.46
CA GLN A 106 -7.86 -4.63 -15.55
C GLN A 106 -6.87 -3.96 -14.59
N LYS A 107 -6.01 -3.05 -15.09
CA LYS A 107 -5.10 -2.24 -14.26
C LYS A 107 -5.89 -1.44 -13.24
N LEU A 108 -6.98 -0.80 -13.66
CA LEU A 108 -7.79 0.03 -12.78
C LEU A 108 -8.44 -0.80 -11.68
N VAL A 109 -9.01 -1.96 -12.02
CA VAL A 109 -9.62 -2.88 -11.04
C VAL A 109 -8.57 -3.46 -10.10
N PHE A 110 -7.48 -3.98 -10.64
CA PHE A 110 -6.38 -4.54 -9.87
C PHE A 110 -5.79 -3.48 -8.93
N CYS A 111 -5.52 -2.27 -9.41
CA CYS A 111 -4.94 -1.22 -8.58
C CYS A 111 -5.86 -0.80 -7.44
N ASN A 112 -7.16 -0.64 -7.71
CA ASN A 112 -8.12 -0.25 -6.68
C ASN A 112 -8.30 -1.33 -5.61
N ILE A 113 -8.29 -2.60 -5.99
CA ILE A 113 -8.50 -3.71 -5.04
C ILE A 113 -7.19 -4.06 -4.33
N TYR A 114 -6.10 -4.23 -5.07
CA TYR A 114 -4.82 -4.67 -4.53
C TYR A 114 -4.10 -3.56 -3.76
N TYR A 115 -4.03 -2.35 -4.32
CA TYR A 115 -3.32 -1.22 -3.72
C TYR A 115 -4.24 -0.30 -2.90
N CYS A 116 -5.45 0.01 -3.37
CA CYS A 116 -6.36 0.90 -2.64
C CYS A 116 -7.30 0.17 -1.66
N LYS A 117 -7.20 -1.16 -1.56
CA LYS A 117 -7.96 -2.03 -0.63
C LYS A 117 -9.48 -1.90 -0.73
N LYS A 118 -10.00 -1.44 -1.88
CA LYS A 118 -11.45 -1.40 -2.12
C LYS A 118 -11.99 -2.81 -2.28
N THR A 119 -13.18 -3.06 -1.77
CA THR A 119 -13.93 -4.29 -2.08
C THR A 119 -14.46 -4.25 -3.50
N THR A 120 -14.76 -5.43 -4.07
CA THR A 120 -15.39 -5.53 -5.40
C THR A 120 -16.74 -4.80 -5.44
N ILE A 121 -17.45 -4.77 -4.31
CA ILE A 121 -18.76 -4.12 -4.17
C ILE A 121 -18.61 -2.60 -4.19
N GLU A 122 -17.67 -2.06 -3.41
CA GLU A 122 -17.39 -0.62 -3.37
C GLU A 122 -16.92 -0.12 -4.74
N LEU A 123 -16.00 -0.86 -5.37
CA LEU A 123 -15.49 -0.50 -6.68
C LEU A 123 -16.55 -0.60 -7.78
N ALA A 124 -17.44 -1.59 -7.71
CA ALA A 124 -18.57 -1.73 -8.63
C ALA A 124 -19.53 -0.54 -8.55
N LYS A 125 -19.84 -0.10 -7.33
CA LYS A 125 -20.67 1.10 -7.10
C LYS A 125 -19.99 2.36 -7.62
N GLU A 126 -18.69 2.53 -7.38
CA GLU A 126 -17.93 3.70 -7.80
C GLU A 126 -17.77 3.79 -9.33
N LEU A 127 -17.54 2.66 -10.00
CA LEU A 127 -17.40 2.60 -11.45
C LEU A 127 -18.74 2.53 -12.19
N ASN A 128 -19.87 2.49 -11.46
CA ASN A 128 -21.19 2.21 -11.99
C ASN A 128 -21.21 0.98 -12.91
N LYS A 129 -20.51 -0.08 -12.48
CA LYS A 129 -20.34 -1.33 -13.23
C LYS A 129 -20.90 -2.51 -12.42
N PRO A 130 -21.39 -3.58 -13.08
CA PRO A 130 -21.81 -4.77 -12.38
C PRO A 130 -20.65 -5.39 -11.58
N GLU A 131 -20.92 -5.83 -10.35
CA GLU A 131 -19.90 -6.50 -9.52
C GLU A 131 -19.34 -7.75 -10.21
N ALA A 132 -20.16 -8.46 -10.98
CA ALA A 132 -19.74 -9.61 -11.80
C ALA A 132 -18.62 -9.23 -12.80
N LEU A 133 -18.69 -8.04 -13.38
CA LEU A 133 -17.69 -7.55 -14.33
C LEU A 133 -16.40 -7.13 -13.63
N VAL A 134 -16.49 -6.51 -12.44
CA VAL A 134 -15.32 -6.21 -11.59
C VAL A 134 -14.61 -7.50 -11.17
N LYS A 135 -15.35 -8.53 -10.74
CA LYS A 135 -14.80 -9.85 -10.40
C LYS A 135 -14.15 -10.53 -11.61
N LYS A 136 -14.75 -10.41 -12.80
CA LYS A 136 -14.19 -10.94 -14.05
C LYS A 136 -12.84 -10.27 -14.38
N LEU A 137 -12.79 -8.95 -14.40
CA LEU A 137 -11.57 -8.19 -14.67
C LEU A 137 -10.46 -8.49 -13.64
N LEU A 138 -10.82 -8.65 -12.37
CA LEU A 138 -9.87 -9.03 -11.33
C LEU A 138 -9.30 -10.44 -11.55
N LYS A 139 -10.14 -11.41 -11.93
CA LYS A 139 -9.68 -12.78 -12.25
C LYS A 139 -8.74 -12.80 -13.45
N GLU A 140 -9.06 -12.05 -14.50
CA GLU A 140 -8.20 -11.92 -15.67
C GLU A 140 -6.85 -11.28 -15.32
N ALA A 141 -6.85 -10.23 -14.49
CA ALA A 141 -5.62 -9.62 -13.98
C ALA A 141 -4.75 -10.64 -13.21
N PHE A 142 -5.34 -11.46 -12.34
CA PHE A 142 -4.59 -12.51 -11.63
C PHE A 142 -4.14 -13.65 -12.54
N ALA A 143 -4.89 -13.98 -13.59
CA ALA A 143 -4.47 -14.97 -14.58
C ALA A 143 -3.19 -14.53 -15.31
N ILE A 144 -3.12 -13.26 -15.73
CA ILE A 144 -1.92 -12.66 -16.35
C ILE A 144 -0.71 -12.72 -15.41
N ILE A 145 -0.91 -12.53 -14.10
CA ILE A 145 0.17 -12.64 -13.11
C ILE A 145 0.62 -14.10 -12.93
N ARG A 146 -0.33 -15.04 -12.91
CA ARG A 146 -0.09 -16.47 -12.64
C ARG A 146 0.58 -17.20 -13.80
N ASP A 147 0.19 -16.94 -15.04
CA ASP A 147 0.75 -17.58 -16.25
C ASP A 147 2.27 -17.37 -16.38
N ARG A 148 2.85 -16.38 -15.70
CA ARG A 148 4.27 -16.02 -15.79
C ARG A 148 5.07 -16.38 -14.54
N HIS A 149 4.51 -17.19 -13.64
CA HIS A 149 5.27 -17.82 -12.54
C HIS A 149 5.79 -19.22 -12.91
N GLU A 150 5.39 -19.76 -14.07
CA GLU A 150 5.81 -21.08 -14.58
C GLU A 150 6.86 -21.01 -15.71
N ASP A 151 7.31 -19.80 -16.10
CA ASP A 151 8.44 -19.57 -17.01
C ASP A 151 9.72 -19.18 -16.25
#